data_AF-A0A645E479-F1
#
_entry.id   AF-A0A645E479-F1
#
_cell.length_a   1.000
_cell.length_b   1.000
_cell.length_c   1.000
_cell.angle_alpha   90.00
_cell.angle_beta   90.00
_cell.angle_gamma   90.00
#
_symmetry.space_group_name_H-M   'P 1'
#
loop_
_entity.id
_entity.type
_entity.pdbx_description
1 polymer ?
#
loop_
_entity_poly.entity_id
_entity_poly.type
_entity_poly.pdbx_seq_one_letter_code
_entity_poly.pdbx_strand_id
1 'polypeptide(L)'
;MPVPADPAQDGYTFDGWTTAIPATVPEGGLTIYGSMTAVTIPPEIITEEPTPLAGASWALLNLILAIATALGSVLMFSRSGEVENGAYLKEGAIHMRRNGKDREVLKTSDILLPGAHNIENYMAAIAAVDGLVPDNIIADFAGSFGGVEHRIELCRTKDGVRFYNDSIASSPSRTIAGLRSFGKKVILIAGGYDKHIPYDVLGPEITEHVKYLVLTGATADKIRRAVETAPDYKKGSPDIVAVDDFDDAVKTAARAAREGDVVILSPASASFDHFRNFMERGKRFKDIINSL
;
A
#
# COMPACT_ATOMS: atom_id res chain seq x y z
N MET A 1 9.69 -42.02 -43.96
CA MET A 1 8.75 -40.90 -43.76
C MET A 1 9.54 -39.61 -43.71
N PRO A 2 9.02 -38.45 -44.15
CA PRO A 2 9.72 -37.19 -43.94
C PRO A 2 9.92 -37.01 -42.43
N VAL A 3 11.11 -36.55 -42.02
CA VAL A 3 11.38 -36.20 -40.63
C VAL A 3 10.39 -35.09 -40.25
N PRO A 4 9.57 -35.25 -39.20
CA PRO A 4 8.65 -34.21 -38.78
C PRO A 4 9.45 -32.95 -38.41
N ALA A 5 8.90 -31.78 -38.73
CA ALA A 5 9.51 -30.52 -38.31
C ALA A 5 9.52 -30.42 -36.79
N ASP A 6 10.55 -29.77 -36.24
CA ASP A 6 10.64 -29.55 -34.81
C ASP A 6 9.46 -28.70 -34.31
N PRO A 7 8.89 -29.02 -33.13
CA PRO A 7 7.74 -28.30 -32.60
C PRO A 7 8.14 -26.87 -32.20
N ALA A 8 7.26 -25.92 -32.52
CA ALA A 8 7.39 -24.53 -32.11
C ALA A 8 6.31 -24.17 -31.08
N GLN A 9 6.71 -23.49 -30.02
CA GLN A 9 5.81 -22.96 -29.00
C GLN A 9 6.31 -21.59 -28.53
N ASP A 10 5.42 -20.60 -28.50
CA ASP A 10 5.76 -19.25 -28.05
C ASP A 10 6.28 -19.26 -26.61
N GLY A 11 7.43 -18.60 -26.39
CA GLY A 11 8.09 -18.53 -25.09
C GLY A 11 8.98 -19.71 -24.74
N TYR A 12 9.18 -20.68 -25.65
CA TYR A 12 10.02 -21.85 -25.43
C TYR A 12 10.98 -22.10 -26.60
N THR A 13 12.18 -22.61 -26.31
CA THR A 13 13.15 -23.07 -27.31
C THR A 13 13.17 -24.60 -27.31
N PHE A 14 13.09 -25.23 -28.49
CA PHE A 14 13.18 -26.68 -28.62
C PHE A 14 14.63 -27.14 -28.52
N ASP A 15 14.92 -28.03 -27.56
CA ASP A 15 16.28 -28.48 -27.25
C ASP A 15 16.66 -29.79 -27.95
N GLY A 16 15.70 -30.42 -28.64
CA GLY A 16 15.90 -31.66 -29.39
C GLY A 16 15.05 -32.83 -28.89
N TRP A 17 15.13 -33.93 -29.65
CA TRP A 17 14.48 -35.19 -29.34
C TRP A 17 15.38 -36.08 -28.48
N THR A 18 14.79 -36.87 -27.57
CA THR A 18 15.54 -37.79 -26.69
C THR A 18 16.26 -38.91 -27.44
N THR A 19 15.86 -39.20 -28.68
CA THR A 19 16.57 -40.11 -29.58
C THR A 19 16.41 -39.65 -31.03
N ALA A 20 17.35 -40.02 -31.90
CA ALA A 20 17.25 -39.79 -33.34
C ALA A 20 16.00 -40.49 -33.91
N ILE A 21 15.26 -39.79 -34.76
CA ILE A 21 14.05 -40.32 -35.40
C ILE A 21 14.47 -41.35 -36.46
N PRO A 22 14.08 -42.63 -36.33
CA PRO A 22 14.49 -43.67 -37.27
C PRO A 22 13.76 -43.52 -38.61
N ALA A 23 14.42 -43.94 -39.70
CA ALA A 23 13.86 -43.84 -41.05
C ALA A 23 12.62 -44.74 -41.27
N THR A 24 12.49 -45.81 -40.48
CA THR A 24 11.39 -46.78 -40.49
C THR A 24 10.81 -46.98 -39.08
N VAL A 25 9.50 -47.17 -38.99
CA VAL A 25 8.80 -47.41 -37.70
C VAL A 25 8.97 -48.88 -37.30
N PRO A 26 9.47 -49.21 -36.10
CA PRO A 26 9.58 -50.58 -35.62
C PRO A 26 8.21 -51.27 -35.47
N GLU A 27 8.21 -52.61 -35.56
CA GLU A 27 6.99 -53.45 -35.55
C GLU A 27 6.17 -53.35 -34.25
N GLY A 28 6.76 -52.81 -33.17
CA GLY A 28 6.11 -52.54 -31.88
C GLY A 28 5.69 -51.09 -31.63
N GLY A 29 5.79 -50.21 -32.63
CA GLY A 29 5.59 -48.77 -32.47
C GLY A 29 6.80 -48.08 -31.83
N LEU A 30 6.76 -46.74 -31.80
CA LEU A 30 7.83 -45.91 -31.25
C LEU A 30 7.25 -44.69 -30.55
N THR A 31 7.74 -44.40 -29.34
CA THR A 31 7.45 -43.16 -28.61
C THR A 31 8.76 -42.41 -28.40
N ILE A 32 8.80 -41.15 -28.82
CA ILE A 32 9.96 -40.25 -28.67
C ILE A 32 9.48 -39.03 -27.88
N TYR A 33 10.32 -38.54 -26.97
CA TYR A 33 10.05 -37.33 -26.20
C TYR A 33 10.89 -36.18 -26.74
N GLY A 34 10.33 -34.97 -26.74
CA GLY A 34 11.06 -33.73 -27.02
C GLY A 34 11.24 -32.93 -25.75
N SER A 35 12.38 -32.26 -25.59
CA SER A 35 12.62 -31.30 -24.50
C SER A 35 12.53 -29.86 -25.00
N MET A 36 11.97 -28.99 -24.17
CA MET A 36 11.91 -27.55 -24.43
C MET A 36 12.32 -26.78 -23.18
N THR A 37 13.08 -25.70 -23.38
CA THR A 37 13.51 -24.80 -22.32
C THR A 37 12.72 -23.50 -22.43
N ALA A 38 12.15 -23.05 -21.31
CA ALA A 38 11.46 -21.77 -21.24
C ALA A 38 12.45 -20.63 -21.50
N VAL A 39 12.13 -19.76 -22.45
CA VAL A 39 12.90 -18.54 -22.70
C VAL A 39 12.64 -17.63 -21.51
N THR A 40 13.66 -17.42 -20.68
CA THR A 40 13.60 -16.47 -19.57
C THR A 40 13.56 -15.07 -20.14
N ILE A 41 12.38 -14.48 -20.22
CA ILE A 41 12.21 -13.07 -20.52
C ILE A 41 12.79 -12.32 -19.30
N PRO A 42 13.84 -11.50 -19.45
CA PRO A 42 14.31 -10.67 -18.33
C PRO A 42 13.13 -9.82 -17.85
N PRO A 43 12.94 -9.64 -16.53
CA PRO A 43 11.80 -8.92 -16.01
C PRO A 43 11.76 -7.53 -16.63
N GLU A 44 10.71 -7.28 -17.41
CA GLU A 44 10.45 -5.96 -17.96
C GLU A 44 10.15 -5.05 -16.77
N ILE A 45 11.03 -4.09 -16.52
CA ILE A 45 10.79 -3.07 -15.50
C ILE A 45 9.72 -2.16 -16.07
N ILE A 46 8.47 -2.38 -15.66
CA ILE A 46 7.33 -1.56 -16.04
C ILE A 46 7.50 -0.19 -15.38
N THR A 47 8.14 0.74 -16.08
CA THR A 47 8.11 2.16 -15.77
C THR A 47 6.95 2.78 -16.56
N GLU A 48 5.87 3.07 -15.84
CA GLU A 48 4.79 3.98 -16.24
C GLU A 48 3.73 3.45 -17.24
N GLU A 49 2.63 2.90 -16.69
CA GLU A 49 1.24 3.22 -17.13
C GLU A 49 0.22 2.89 -16.01
N PRO A 50 -0.94 3.59 -15.97
CA PRO A 50 -1.84 3.63 -14.82
C PRO A 50 -2.77 2.42 -14.79
N THR A 51 -2.36 1.36 -14.10
CA THR A 51 -3.28 0.26 -13.78
C THR A 51 -4.18 0.61 -12.59
N PRO A 52 -5.38 0.01 -12.46
CA PRO A 52 -6.31 0.23 -11.33
C PRO A 52 -5.79 -0.22 -9.95
N LEU A 53 -4.49 -0.54 -9.84
CA LEU A 53 -3.89 -1.40 -8.82
C LEU A 53 -2.93 -0.64 -7.87
N ALA A 54 -2.89 0.70 -7.92
CA ALA A 54 -1.99 1.55 -7.11
C ALA A 54 -2.43 1.78 -5.64
N GLY A 55 -3.14 0.82 -5.03
CA GLY A 55 -3.59 0.87 -3.64
C GLY A 55 -2.57 0.28 -2.67
N ALA A 56 -2.38 0.91 -1.50
CA ALA A 56 -1.54 0.38 -0.43
C ALA A 56 -1.94 -1.02 0.06
N SER A 57 -3.20 -1.43 -0.16
CA SER A 57 -3.72 -2.75 0.17
C SER A 57 -3.22 -3.86 -0.78
N TRP A 58 -2.70 -3.50 -1.96
CA TRP A 58 -2.30 -4.45 -3.00
C TRP A 58 -0.80 -4.51 -3.21
N ALA A 59 0.00 -3.62 -2.62
CA ALA A 59 1.47 -3.71 -2.68
C ALA A 59 1.98 -5.04 -2.12
N LEU A 60 1.32 -5.53 -1.06
CA LEU A 60 1.58 -6.85 -0.49
C LEU A 60 1.13 -7.98 -1.43
N LEU A 61 -0.03 -7.85 -2.08
CA LEU A 61 -0.50 -8.85 -3.04
C LEU A 61 0.35 -8.86 -4.32
N ASN A 62 0.87 -7.72 -4.76
CA ASN A 62 1.78 -7.61 -5.90
C ASN A 62 3.15 -8.22 -5.57
N LEU A 63 3.64 -8.06 -4.34
CA LEU A 63 4.80 -8.80 -3.84
C LEU A 63 4.51 -10.31 -3.85
N ILE A 64 3.33 -10.73 -3.38
CA ILE A 64 2.92 -12.14 -3.36
C ILE A 64 2.74 -12.72 -4.76
N LEU A 65 2.15 -11.99 -5.71
CA LEU A 65 1.98 -12.45 -7.10
C LEU A 65 3.31 -12.49 -7.86
N ALA A 66 4.19 -11.51 -7.64
CA ALA A 66 5.54 -11.52 -8.22
C ALA A 66 6.43 -12.64 -7.64
N ILE A 67 6.21 -13.01 -6.37
CA ILE A 67 6.83 -14.20 -5.75
C ILE A 67 6.17 -15.50 -6.27
N ALA A 68 4.85 -15.49 -6.53
CA ALA A 68 4.09 -16.66 -6.97
C ALA A 68 4.37 -17.08 -8.42
N THR A 69 4.84 -16.17 -9.29
CA THR A 69 5.11 -16.47 -10.70
C THR A 69 6.57 -16.83 -11.00
N ALA A 70 7.47 -16.73 -10.02
CA ALA A 70 8.89 -17.04 -10.17
C ALA A 70 9.29 -18.30 -9.38
N LEU A 71 8.88 -19.50 -9.83
CA LEU A 71 9.42 -20.82 -9.39
C LEU A 71 9.54 -21.06 -7.86
N GLY A 72 8.86 -20.27 -7.03
CA GLY A 72 9.04 -20.23 -5.57
C GLY A 72 7.94 -20.92 -4.78
N SER A 73 8.24 -21.30 -3.54
CA SER A 73 7.24 -21.81 -2.58
C SER A 73 6.33 -20.66 -2.11
N VAL A 74 5.02 -20.79 -2.29
CA VAL A 74 4.02 -19.82 -1.80
C VAL A 74 3.85 -19.96 -0.28
N LEU A 75 3.96 -18.86 0.44
CA LEU A 75 3.67 -18.77 1.87
C LEU A 75 2.41 -17.92 2.06
N MET A 76 1.39 -18.51 2.66
CA MET A 76 0.10 -17.86 2.92
C MET A 76 0.15 -17.04 4.21
N PHE A 77 -0.85 -16.18 4.43
CA PHE A 77 -1.12 -15.70 5.78
C PHE A 77 -2.61 -15.57 6.07
N SER A 78 -3.00 -15.77 7.33
CA SER A 78 -4.42 -15.73 7.73
C SER A 78 -4.60 -15.37 9.19
N ARG A 79 -5.49 -14.42 9.46
CA ARG A 79 -5.95 -14.09 10.82
C ARG A 79 -7.11 -14.98 11.28
N SER A 80 -7.82 -15.58 10.34
CA SER A 80 -9.11 -16.25 10.59
C SER A 80 -8.98 -17.76 10.80
N GLY A 81 -7.79 -18.33 10.64
CA GLY A 81 -7.55 -19.76 10.81
C GLY A 81 -6.12 -20.15 10.45
N GLU A 82 -5.74 -21.37 10.85
CA GLU A 82 -4.41 -21.91 10.55
C GLU A 82 -4.19 -22.09 9.04
N VAL A 83 -2.94 -21.98 8.60
CA VAL A 83 -2.53 -22.25 7.22
C VAL A 83 -1.55 -23.42 7.17
N GLU A 84 -1.49 -24.12 6.04
CA GLU A 84 -0.60 -25.28 5.87
C GLU A 84 0.87 -24.87 5.72
N ASN A 85 1.14 -23.79 4.97
CA ASN A 85 2.46 -23.18 4.81
C ASN A 85 2.31 -21.65 4.82
N GLY A 86 2.84 -20.99 5.85
CA GLY A 86 2.68 -19.55 6.03
C GLY A 86 2.53 -19.08 7.47
N ALA A 87 2.20 -17.80 7.64
CA ALA A 87 2.03 -17.15 8.92
C ALA A 87 0.55 -17.05 9.33
N TYR A 88 0.19 -17.38 10.56
CA TYR A 88 -1.21 -17.33 10.99
C TYR A 88 -1.36 -16.94 12.46
N LEU A 89 -2.52 -16.40 12.81
CA LEU A 89 -2.83 -16.01 14.18
C LEU A 89 -3.38 -17.21 14.97
N LYS A 90 -2.75 -17.53 16.10
CA LYS A 90 -3.19 -18.56 17.05
C LYS A 90 -2.99 -18.07 18.47
N GLU A 91 -4.06 -18.13 19.28
CA GLU A 91 -4.02 -17.83 20.72
C GLU A 91 -3.35 -16.48 21.09
N GLY A 92 -3.52 -15.46 20.22
CA GLY A 92 -2.95 -14.13 20.44
C GLY A 92 -1.49 -13.95 20.00
N ALA A 93 -0.90 -14.95 19.35
CA ALA A 93 0.42 -14.87 18.75
C ALA A 93 0.41 -15.22 17.25
N ILE A 94 1.32 -14.63 16.50
CA ILE A 94 1.61 -14.98 15.11
C ILE A 94 2.55 -16.19 15.12
N HIS A 95 2.11 -17.26 14.47
CA HIS A 95 2.87 -18.47 14.24
C HIS A 95 3.33 -18.53 12.79
N MET A 96 4.48 -19.17 12.54
CA MET A 96 4.98 -19.48 11.22
C MET A 96 5.07 -21.00 11.04
N ARG A 97 4.30 -21.54 10.08
CA ARG A 97 4.34 -22.95 9.71
C ARG A 97 5.02 -23.13 8.36
N ARG A 98 6.04 -24.00 8.30
CA ARG A 98 6.71 -24.37 7.05
C ARG A 98 7.28 -25.78 7.13
N ASN A 99 7.08 -26.57 6.07
CA ASN A 99 7.57 -27.96 5.98
C ASN A 99 7.14 -28.81 7.19
N GLY A 100 5.89 -28.64 7.64
CA GLY A 100 5.33 -29.36 8.79
C GLY A 100 5.84 -28.94 10.16
N LYS A 101 6.75 -27.95 10.24
CA LYS A 101 7.21 -27.36 11.51
C LYS A 101 6.45 -26.09 11.80
N ASP A 102 6.04 -25.95 13.05
CA ASP A 102 5.30 -24.81 13.57
C ASP A 102 6.09 -24.14 14.68
N ARG A 103 6.13 -22.80 14.69
CA ARG A 103 6.78 -22.02 15.74
C ARG A 103 6.05 -20.70 15.96
N GLU A 104 5.96 -20.30 17.22
CA GLU A 104 5.54 -18.95 17.61
C GLU A 104 6.64 -17.95 17.24
N VAL A 105 6.29 -16.85 16.58
CA VAL A 105 7.24 -15.82 16.13
C VAL A 105 7.05 -14.51 16.89
N LEU A 106 5.81 -14.06 17.08
CA LEU A 106 5.50 -12.73 17.60
C LEU A 106 4.16 -12.70 18.33
N LYS A 107 4.13 -12.32 19.61
CA LYS A 107 2.88 -12.07 20.31
C LYS A 107 2.25 -10.77 19.84
N THR A 108 0.94 -10.76 19.67
CA THR A 108 0.22 -9.54 19.24
C THR A 108 0.25 -8.44 20.30
N SER A 109 0.46 -8.79 21.58
CA SER A 109 0.70 -7.86 22.68
C SER A 109 1.99 -7.04 22.53
N ASP A 110 2.95 -7.55 21.75
CA ASP A 110 4.27 -6.96 21.62
C ASP A 110 4.35 -6.03 20.40
N ILE A 111 3.26 -5.91 19.64
CA ILE A 111 3.15 -5.04 18.48
C ILE A 111 2.80 -3.62 18.95
N LEU A 112 3.65 -2.65 18.64
CA LEU A 112 3.40 -1.25 18.97
C LEU A 112 2.24 -0.64 18.17
N LEU A 113 2.11 -1.02 16.90
CA LEU A 113 1.08 -0.50 16.01
C LEU A 113 -0.31 -1.07 16.32
N PRO A 114 -1.31 -0.24 16.63
CA PRO A 114 -2.66 -0.73 16.92
C PRO A 114 -3.39 -1.21 15.67
N GLY A 115 -4.32 -2.16 15.85
CA GLY A 115 -5.31 -2.55 14.83
C GLY A 115 -5.05 -3.90 14.17
N ALA A 116 -6.14 -4.63 13.89
CA ALA A 116 -6.08 -5.99 13.36
C ALA A 116 -5.42 -6.11 11.97
N HIS A 117 -5.53 -5.07 11.15
CA HIS A 117 -4.84 -5.01 9.85
C HIS A 117 -3.31 -4.97 9.99
N ASN A 118 -2.78 -4.42 11.09
CA ASN A 118 -1.34 -4.44 11.33
C ASN A 118 -0.85 -5.85 11.69
N ILE A 119 -1.66 -6.65 12.39
CA ILE A 119 -1.36 -8.08 12.60
C ILE A 119 -1.22 -8.78 11.26
N GLU A 120 -2.12 -8.51 10.30
CA GLU A 120 -2.04 -9.04 8.93
C GLU A 120 -0.77 -8.58 8.19
N ASN A 121 -0.38 -7.31 8.33
CA ASN A 121 0.89 -6.80 7.80
C ASN A 121 2.10 -7.53 8.41
N TYR A 122 2.12 -7.74 9.73
CA TYR A 122 3.19 -8.49 10.39
C TYR A 122 3.23 -9.94 9.95
N MET A 123 2.09 -10.63 9.83
CA MET A 123 2.06 -12.01 9.33
C MET A 123 2.67 -12.11 7.94
N ALA A 124 2.33 -11.19 7.05
CA ALA A 124 2.86 -11.20 5.70
C ALA A 124 4.35 -10.82 5.64
N ALA A 125 4.80 -9.86 6.46
CA ALA A 125 6.22 -9.52 6.60
C ALA A 125 7.04 -10.69 7.15
N ILE A 126 6.54 -11.38 8.19
CA ILE A 126 7.14 -12.59 8.78
C ILE A 126 7.29 -13.67 7.72
N ALA A 127 6.23 -13.93 6.94
CA ALA A 127 6.29 -14.89 5.84
C ALA A 127 7.33 -14.51 4.78
N ALA A 128 7.47 -13.22 4.46
CA ALA A 128 8.43 -12.73 3.47
C ALA A 128 9.90 -12.83 3.94
N VAL A 129 10.17 -12.78 5.25
CA VAL A 129 11.52 -12.84 5.82
C VAL A 129 11.85 -14.18 6.48
N ASP A 130 10.98 -15.18 6.37
CA ASP A 130 11.15 -16.50 6.99
C ASP A 130 12.46 -17.16 6.53
N GLY A 131 13.31 -17.50 7.50
CA GLY A 131 14.64 -18.08 7.27
C GLY A 131 15.74 -17.06 6.90
N LEU A 132 15.39 -15.79 6.72
CA LEU A 132 16.33 -14.69 6.45
C LEU A 132 16.60 -13.85 7.71
N VAL A 133 15.58 -13.67 8.57
CA VAL A 133 15.66 -12.86 9.78
C VAL A 133 15.29 -13.71 11.00
N PRO A 134 16.09 -13.70 12.08
CA PRO A 134 15.75 -14.40 13.32
C PRO A 134 14.47 -13.86 13.99
N ASP A 135 13.66 -14.76 14.56
CA ASP A 135 12.36 -14.41 15.17
C ASP A 135 12.50 -13.36 16.30
N ASN A 136 13.58 -13.37 17.08
CA ASN A 136 13.79 -12.37 18.13
C ASN A 136 14.01 -10.95 17.56
N ILE A 137 14.65 -10.82 16.40
CA ILE A 137 14.84 -9.53 15.74
C ILE A 137 13.51 -9.00 15.20
N ILE A 138 12.66 -9.90 14.70
CA ILE A 138 11.28 -9.55 14.30
C ILE A 138 10.49 -9.03 15.50
N ALA A 139 10.58 -9.71 16.64
CA ALA A 139 9.89 -9.31 17.87
C ALA A 139 10.36 -7.95 18.40
N ASP A 140 11.68 -7.72 18.46
CA ASP A 140 12.27 -6.45 18.87
C ASP A 140 11.85 -5.30 17.93
N PHE A 141 11.80 -5.55 16.62
CA PHE A 141 11.32 -4.57 15.64
C PHE A 141 9.82 -4.28 15.82
N ALA A 142 9.01 -5.30 16.08
CA ALA A 142 7.57 -5.13 16.27
C ALA A 142 7.22 -4.24 17.46
N GLY A 143 8.00 -4.30 18.54
CA GLY A 143 7.83 -3.46 19.73
C GLY A 143 8.33 -2.02 19.58
N SER A 144 9.12 -1.72 18.55
CA SER A 144 9.74 -0.40 18.34
C SER A 144 9.26 0.33 17.09
N PHE A 145 8.66 -0.39 16.14
CA PHE A 145 8.19 0.17 14.87
C PHE A 145 6.96 1.06 15.09
N GLY A 146 7.16 2.37 15.11
CA GLY A 146 6.11 3.38 15.29
C GLY A 146 5.25 3.67 14.04
N GLY A 147 5.44 2.93 12.95
CA GLY A 147 4.73 3.14 11.68
C GLY A 147 5.62 3.69 10.57
N VAL A 148 5.00 3.97 9.43
CA VAL A 148 5.69 4.47 8.25
C VAL A 148 5.61 6.00 8.24
N GLU A 149 6.77 6.65 8.10
CA GLU A 149 6.83 8.11 7.93
C GLU A 149 5.91 8.55 6.78
N HIS A 150 5.21 9.66 6.98
CA HIS A 150 4.22 10.20 6.02
C HIS A 150 2.96 9.33 5.79
N ARG A 151 2.70 8.29 6.60
CA ARG A 151 1.45 7.50 6.59
C ARG A 151 0.77 7.59 7.95
N ILE A 152 -0.19 8.52 8.09
CA ILE A 152 -0.88 8.83 9.36
C ILE A 152 0.12 8.90 10.54
N GLU A 153 1.28 9.53 10.28
CA GLU A 153 2.37 9.64 11.23
C GLU A 153 2.03 10.75 12.24
N LEU A 154 1.97 10.43 13.54
CA LEU A 154 1.84 11.46 14.57
C LEU A 154 3.17 12.22 14.71
N CYS A 155 3.21 13.47 14.26
CA CYS A 155 4.45 14.26 14.22
C CYS A 155 4.67 15.10 15.47
N ARG A 156 3.59 15.67 16.03
CA ARG A 156 3.66 16.54 17.20
C ARG A 156 2.34 16.53 17.95
N THR A 157 2.42 16.67 19.27
CA THR A 157 1.29 17.10 20.10
C THR A 157 1.66 18.44 20.72
N LYS A 158 0.82 19.47 20.54
CA LYS A 158 1.04 20.82 21.07
C LYS A 158 -0.28 21.39 21.58
N ASP A 159 -0.32 21.90 22.81
CA ASP A 159 -1.52 22.49 23.42
C ASP A 159 -2.77 21.59 23.31
N GLY A 160 -2.55 20.27 23.45
CA GLY A 160 -3.59 19.24 23.31
C GLY A 160 -4.09 18.97 21.88
N VAL A 161 -3.51 19.61 20.86
CA VAL A 161 -3.75 19.33 19.43
C VAL A 161 -2.76 18.29 18.94
N ARG A 162 -3.24 17.28 18.20
CA ARG A 162 -2.39 16.26 17.57
C ARG A 162 -2.25 16.53 16.07
N PHE A 163 -1.02 16.54 15.57
CA PHE A 163 -0.70 16.82 14.17
C PHE A 163 -0.22 15.55 13.47
N TYR A 164 -0.93 15.14 12.42
CA TYR A 164 -0.66 13.94 11.65
C TYR A 164 -0.19 14.25 10.23
N ASN A 165 0.86 13.56 9.80
CA ASN A 165 1.40 13.61 8.46
C ASN A 165 0.99 12.36 7.68
N ASP A 166 0.09 12.54 6.72
CA ASP A 166 -0.34 11.52 5.76
C ASP A 166 -0.07 12.00 4.32
N SER A 167 1.08 12.67 4.11
CA SER A 167 1.45 13.24 2.80
C SER A 167 1.49 12.20 1.67
N ILE A 168 1.66 10.90 2.00
CA ILE A 168 1.59 9.79 1.05
C ILE A 168 0.19 9.58 0.44
N ALA A 169 -0.86 10.18 1.02
CA ALA A 169 -2.23 10.09 0.54
C ALA A 169 -2.47 10.91 -0.73
N SER A 170 -1.81 10.52 -1.82
CA SER A 170 -1.83 11.19 -3.13
C SER A 170 -3.03 10.83 -4.01
N SER A 171 -4.07 10.22 -3.43
CA SER A 171 -5.34 9.90 -4.11
C SER A 171 -6.53 10.09 -3.16
N PRO A 172 -7.74 10.33 -3.71
CA PRO A 172 -8.97 10.39 -2.93
C PRO A 172 -9.16 9.19 -1.99
N SER A 173 -9.00 7.98 -2.52
CA SER A 173 -9.16 6.73 -1.76
C SER A 173 -8.23 6.63 -0.54
N ARG A 174 -6.99 7.14 -0.64
CA ARG A 174 -6.04 7.14 0.48
C ARG A 174 -6.45 8.14 1.55
N THR A 175 -6.91 9.32 1.14
CA THR A 175 -7.40 10.32 2.09
C THR A 175 -8.64 9.84 2.84
N ILE A 176 -9.55 9.14 2.15
CA ILE A 176 -10.73 8.52 2.78
C ILE A 176 -10.32 7.52 3.87
N ALA A 177 -9.35 6.64 3.58
CA ALA A 177 -8.83 5.71 4.57
C ALA A 177 -8.19 6.44 5.78
N GLY A 178 -7.46 7.52 5.53
CA GLY A 178 -6.91 8.39 6.56
C GLY A 178 -7.99 9.01 7.45
N LEU A 179 -9.03 9.59 6.87
CA LEU A 179 -10.14 10.22 7.59
C LEU A 179 -10.88 9.21 8.49
N ARG A 180 -11.17 8.01 7.97
CA ARG A 180 -11.86 6.94 8.72
C ARG A 180 -11.04 6.35 9.86
N SER A 181 -9.74 6.65 9.94
CA SER A 181 -8.88 6.21 11.04
C SER A 181 -9.10 6.99 12.34
N PHE A 182 -9.87 8.07 12.31
CA PHE A 182 -10.16 8.90 13.48
C PHE A 182 -11.62 8.74 13.93
N GLY A 183 -11.83 8.42 15.21
CA GLY A 183 -13.17 8.37 15.83
C GLY A 183 -13.79 9.75 16.10
N LYS A 184 -13.26 10.82 15.49
CA LYS A 184 -13.73 12.20 15.64
C LYS A 184 -13.48 12.99 14.35
N LYS A 185 -14.22 14.08 14.14
CA LYS A 185 -13.96 14.97 13.02
C LYS A 185 -12.58 15.65 13.13
N VAL A 186 -11.89 15.79 12.00
CA VAL A 186 -10.53 16.35 11.92
C VAL A 186 -10.49 17.69 11.19
N ILE A 187 -9.37 18.40 11.32
CA ILE A 187 -8.99 19.52 10.46
C ILE A 187 -8.12 18.96 9.34
N LEU A 188 -8.60 19.05 8.09
CA LEU A 188 -7.95 18.46 6.93
C LEU A 188 -7.23 19.53 6.11
N ILE A 189 -5.97 19.29 5.75
CA ILE A 189 -5.27 20.00 4.69
C ILE A 189 -5.27 19.12 3.44
N ALA A 190 -5.93 19.58 2.39
CA ALA A 190 -6.12 18.85 1.15
C ALA A 190 -5.80 19.68 -0.09
N GLY A 191 -5.44 18.98 -1.16
CA GLY A 191 -5.13 19.53 -2.47
C GLY A 191 -3.66 19.43 -2.86
N GLY A 192 -3.37 19.81 -4.11
CA GLY A 192 -2.06 19.70 -4.73
C GLY A 192 -2.15 19.59 -6.26
N TYR A 193 -1.22 18.85 -6.86
CA TYR A 193 -1.17 18.62 -8.30
C TYR A 193 -2.37 17.81 -8.83
N ASP A 194 -2.95 18.27 -9.93
CA ASP A 194 -4.09 17.64 -10.58
C ASP A 194 -3.66 16.52 -11.54
N LYS A 195 -3.95 15.28 -11.16
CA LYS A 195 -3.80 14.10 -12.04
C LYS A 195 -5.00 13.91 -12.99
N HIS A 196 -5.91 14.88 -13.04
CA HIS A 196 -7.15 14.82 -13.80
C HIS A 196 -8.04 13.62 -13.45
N ILE A 197 -8.05 13.24 -12.17
CA ILE A 197 -8.90 12.18 -11.62
C ILE A 197 -10.16 12.76 -10.96
N PRO A 198 -11.24 11.97 -10.82
CA PRO A 198 -12.44 12.38 -10.09
C PRO A 198 -12.19 12.57 -8.59
N TYR A 199 -12.85 13.57 -7.99
CA TYR A 199 -12.77 13.89 -6.55
C TYR A 199 -14.13 13.76 -5.84
N ASP A 200 -15.21 13.49 -6.56
CA ASP A 200 -16.59 13.48 -6.05
C ASP A 200 -16.78 12.54 -4.85
N VAL A 201 -16.05 11.42 -4.84
CA VAL A 201 -16.05 10.44 -3.73
C VAL A 201 -15.55 11.01 -2.40
N LEU A 202 -14.82 12.13 -2.39
CA LEU A 202 -14.41 12.81 -1.16
C LEU A 202 -15.54 13.57 -0.50
N GLY A 203 -16.54 14.03 -1.26
CA GLY A 203 -17.55 14.94 -0.75
C GLY A 203 -18.27 14.42 0.51
N PRO A 204 -18.88 13.22 0.46
CA PRO A 204 -19.53 12.62 1.62
C PRO A 204 -18.57 12.39 2.78
N GLU A 205 -17.37 11.87 2.51
CA GLU A 205 -16.37 11.51 3.52
C GLU A 205 -15.82 12.73 4.24
N ILE A 206 -15.57 13.82 3.52
CA ILE A 206 -15.16 15.10 4.11
C ILE A 206 -16.31 15.68 4.94
N THR A 207 -17.55 15.62 4.44
CA THR A 207 -18.71 16.12 5.17
C THR A 207 -18.90 15.38 6.51
N GLU A 208 -18.70 14.06 6.49
CA GLU A 208 -18.81 13.22 7.68
C GLU A 208 -17.64 13.40 8.65
N HIS A 209 -16.39 13.38 8.15
CA HIS A 209 -15.19 13.25 8.98
C HIS A 209 -14.38 14.53 9.16
N VAL A 210 -14.71 15.64 8.48
CA VAL A 210 -13.93 16.89 8.57
C VAL A 210 -14.80 17.97 9.21
N LYS A 211 -14.18 18.72 10.13
CA LYS A 211 -14.82 19.91 10.74
C LYS A 211 -14.34 21.22 10.11
N TYR A 212 -13.10 21.24 9.61
CA TYR A 212 -12.48 22.41 8.97
C TYR A 212 -11.57 21.91 7.84
N LEU A 213 -11.79 22.41 6.64
CA LEU A 213 -11.10 22.01 5.42
C LEU A 213 -10.26 23.17 4.90
N VAL A 214 -8.94 22.97 4.87
CA VAL A 214 -7.98 23.87 4.23
C VAL A 214 -7.61 23.28 2.87
N LEU A 215 -7.94 23.99 1.82
CA LEU A 215 -7.66 23.62 0.44
C LEU A 215 -6.46 24.40 -0.09
N THR A 216 -5.60 23.75 -0.86
CA THR A 216 -4.42 24.36 -1.50
C THR A 216 -4.10 23.68 -2.82
N GLY A 217 -3.26 24.29 -3.64
CA GLY A 217 -2.84 23.76 -4.95
C GLY A 217 -3.95 23.69 -6.00
N ALA A 218 -3.60 23.11 -7.15
CA ALA A 218 -4.45 23.13 -8.36
C ALA A 218 -5.78 22.37 -8.22
N THR A 219 -5.89 21.44 -7.27
CA THR A 219 -7.11 20.64 -7.05
C THR A 219 -8.06 21.24 -6.03
N ALA A 220 -7.73 22.39 -5.42
CA ALA A 220 -8.55 23.05 -4.40
C ALA A 220 -10.02 23.21 -4.84
N ASP A 221 -10.27 23.81 -6.01
CA ASP A 221 -11.63 24.05 -6.50
C ASP A 221 -12.42 22.78 -6.80
N LYS A 222 -11.74 21.71 -7.25
CA LYS A 222 -12.39 20.42 -7.50
C LYS A 222 -12.84 19.76 -6.21
N ILE A 223 -11.98 19.77 -5.18
CA ILE A 223 -12.30 19.21 -3.87
C ILE A 223 -13.41 20.05 -3.22
N ARG A 224 -13.33 21.39 -3.30
CA ARG A 224 -14.42 22.28 -2.84
C ARG A 224 -15.74 21.90 -3.48
N ARG A 225 -15.78 21.79 -4.81
CA ARG A 225 -17.01 21.44 -5.54
C ARG A 225 -17.55 20.07 -5.09
N ALA A 226 -16.69 19.06 -4.99
CA ALA A 226 -17.09 17.73 -4.53
C ALA A 226 -17.77 17.75 -3.16
N VAL A 227 -17.25 18.55 -2.22
CA VAL A 227 -17.84 18.75 -0.90
C VAL A 227 -19.15 19.53 -0.98
N GLU A 228 -19.15 20.66 -1.69
CA GLU A 228 -20.32 21.55 -1.77
C GLU A 228 -21.52 20.91 -2.48
N THR A 229 -21.30 19.93 -3.37
CA THR A 229 -22.36 19.16 -4.04
C THR A 229 -22.73 17.87 -3.33
N ALA A 230 -22.08 17.51 -2.22
CA ALA A 230 -22.41 16.30 -1.48
C ALA A 230 -23.80 16.42 -0.83
N PRO A 231 -24.63 15.35 -0.83
CA PRO A 231 -26.01 15.41 -0.34
C PRO A 231 -26.15 15.92 1.10
N ASP A 232 -25.20 15.55 1.97
CA ASP A 232 -25.23 15.86 3.39
C ASP A 232 -24.51 17.17 3.74
N TYR A 233 -23.94 17.87 2.75
CA TYR A 233 -23.19 19.09 2.99
C TYR A 233 -24.10 20.22 3.47
N LYS A 234 -23.66 20.88 4.53
CA LYS A 234 -24.29 22.10 5.04
C LYS A 234 -23.22 23.19 5.05
N LYS A 235 -23.56 24.37 4.56
CA LYS A 235 -22.65 25.52 4.56
C LYS A 235 -22.07 25.74 5.97
N GLY A 236 -20.74 25.69 6.08
CA GLY A 236 -20.03 25.78 7.37
C GLY A 236 -19.88 24.44 8.11
N SER A 237 -20.14 23.31 7.46
CA SER A 237 -19.96 21.97 8.03
C SER A 237 -19.50 20.97 6.95
N PRO A 238 -18.18 20.92 6.65
CA PRO A 238 -17.11 21.70 7.28
C PRO A 238 -17.06 23.17 6.85
N ASP A 239 -16.41 24.01 7.65
CA ASP A 239 -15.89 25.29 7.17
C ASP A 239 -14.78 25.03 6.14
N ILE A 240 -14.82 25.74 5.00
CA ILE A 240 -13.90 25.51 3.89
C ILE A 240 -13.17 26.79 3.52
N VAL A 241 -11.84 26.79 3.63
CA VAL A 241 -10.96 27.89 3.21
C VAL A 241 -10.00 27.40 2.13
N ALA A 242 -9.72 28.25 1.13
CA ALA A 242 -8.66 28.02 0.16
C ALA A 242 -7.48 28.94 0.49
N VAL A 243 -6.27 28.38 0.48
CA VAL A 243 -5.01 29.08 0.75
C VAL A 243 -4.00 28.58 -0.28
N ASP A 244 -3.51 29.49 -1.13
CA ASP A 244 -2.66 29.11 -2.27
C ASP A 244 -1.30 28.61 -1.81
N ASP A 245 -0.67 29.31 -0.86
CA ASP A 245 0.64 28.91 -0.33
C ASP A 245 0.51 27.75 0.67
N PHE A 246 1.35 26.73 0.48
CA PHE A 246 1.32 25.51 1.30
C PHE A 246 1.64 25.80 2.77
N ASP A 247 2.65 26.64 3.04
CA ASP A 247 3.04 26.97 4.41
C ASP A 247 1.91 27.68 5.15
N ASP A 248 1.26 28.62 4.49
CA ASP A 248 0.13 29.36 5.04
C ASP A 248 -1.11 28.47 5.19
N ALA A 249 -1.30 27.47 4.33
CA ALA A 249 -2.33 26.45 4.51
C ALA A 249 -2.10 25.66 5.81
N VAL A 250 -0.86 25.20 6.05
CA VAL A 250 -0.48 24.50 7.29
C VAL A 250 -0.67 25.37 8.52
N LYS A 251 -0.22 26.64 8.49
CA LYS A 251 -0.41 27.60 9.59
C LYS A 251 -1.89 27.92 9.81
N THR A 252 -2.70 27.95 8.76
CA THR A 252 -4.15 28.20 8.84
C THR A 252 -4.85 27.04 9.53
N ALA A 253 -4.52 25.79 9.17
CA ALA A 253 -5.04 24.62 9.85
C ALA A 253 -4.66 24.59 11.33
N ALA A 254 -3.40 24.92 11.66
CA ALA A 254 -2.93 24.99 13.04
C ALA A 254 -3.64 26.09 13.86
N ARG A 255 -3.87 27.27 13.28
CA ARG A 255 -4.61 28.37 13.93
C ARG A 255 -6.09 28.06 14.17
N ALA A 256 -6.69 27.24 13.31
CA ALA A 256 -8.09 26.81 13.46
C ALA A 256 -8.26 25.73 14.55
N ALA A 257 -7.17 25.08 14.98
CA ALA A 257 -7.21 24.00 15.95
C ALA A 257 -7.39 24.51 17.39
N ARG A 258 -8.05 23.69 18.20
CA ARG A 258 -8.30 23.85 19.64
C ARG A 258 -7.94 22.56 20.35
N GLU A 259 -7.75 22.64 21.66
CA GLU A 259 -7.45 21.48 22.51
C GLU A 259 -8.36 20.28 22.20
N GLY A 260 -7.77 19.10 22.02
CA GLY A 260 -8.47 17.86 21.67
C GLY A 260 -8.62 17.60 20.17
N ASP A 261 -8.32 18.58 19.32
CA ASP A 261 -8.40 18.43 17.86
C ASP A 261 -7.30 17.55 17.27
N VAL A 262 -7.58 17.11 16.05
CA VAL A 262 -6.63 16.46 15.15
C VAL A 262 -6.50 17.31 13.90
N VAL A 263 -5.27 17.69 13.57
CA VAL A 263 -4.91 18.29 12.28
C VAL A 263 -4.20 17.23 11.45
N ILE A 264 -4.63 17.01 10.21
CA ILE A 264 -4.02 16.04 9.31
C ILE A 264 -3.71 16.66 7.95
N LEU A 265 -2.47 16.48 7.48
CA LEU A 265 -2.13 16.64 6.07
C LEU A 265 -2.45 15.33 5.36
N SER A 266 -3.53 15.31 4.58
CA SER A 266 -3.91 14.18 3.73
C SER A 266 -4.41 14.71 2.38
N PRO A 267 -3.50 14.91 1.41
CA PRO A 267 -3.71 15.85 0.31
C PRO A 267 -4.72 15.41 -0.75
N ALA A 268 -5.06 14.12 -0.83
CA ALA A 268 -5.80 13.49 -1.93
C ALA A 268 -5.19 13.67 -3.34
N SER A 269 -4.07 14.39 -3.45
CA SER A 269 -3.45 14.85 -4.68
C SER A 269 -1.93 14.64 -4.65
N ALA A 270 -1.32 14.53 -5.84
CA ALA A 270 0.12 14.45 -5.96
C ALA A 270 0.78 15.77 -5.53
N SER A 271 2.09 15.78 -5.31
CA SER A 271 2.83 16.92 -4.76
C SER A 271 3.60 17.75 -5.80
N PHE A 272 3.53 17.37 -7.08
CA PHE A 272 4.41 17.85 -8.15
C PHE A 272 4.20 19.30 -8.58
N ASP A 273 3.21 19.98 -8.01
CA ASP A 273 2.99 21.40 -8.18
C ASP A 273 4.04 22.24 -7.42
N HIS A 274 4.42 21.81 -6.21
CA HIS A 274 5.30 22.57 -5.33
C HIS A 274 6.48 21.76 -4.76
N PHE A 275 6.45 20.43 -4.86
CA PHE A 275 7.45 19.55 -4.26
C PHE A 275 7.89 18.44 -5.22
N ARG A 276 9.14 17.97 -5.11
CA ARG A 276 9.64 16.89 -5.96
C ARG A 276 8.93 15.56 -5.68
N ASN A 277 8.44 15.37 -4.47
CA ASN A 277 7.75 14.15 -4.05
C ASN A 277 6.95 14.38 -2.74
N PHE A 278 6.17 13.39 -2.35
CA PHE A 278 5.35 13.48 -1.13
C PHE A 278 6.18 13.52 0.15
N MET A 279 7.40 12.97 0.16
CA MET A 279 8.29 12.99 1.32
C MET A 279 8.74 14.41 1.63
N GLU A 280 9.06 15.20 0.60
CA GLU A 280 9.39 16.62 0.77
C GLU A 280 8.23 17.45 1.29
N ARG A 281 7.03 17.26 0.73
CA ARG A 281 5.83 17.91 1.24
C ARG A 281 5.57 17.53 2.71
N GLY A 282 5.71 16.24 3.02
CA GLY A 282 5.54 15.71 4.36
C GLY A 282 6.59 16.23 5.35
N LYS A 283 7.84 16.37 4.90
CA LYS A 283 8.92 16.98 5.69
C LYS A 283 8.66 18.46 5.92
N ARG A 284 8.24 19.21 4.89
CA ARG A 284 7.89 20.63 5.01
C ARG A 284 6.77 20.85 6.03
N PHE A 285 5.73 20.01 5.98
CA PHE A 285 4.67 20.02 7.00
C PHE A 285 5.24 19.83 8.41
N LYS A 286 6.09 18.83 8.62
CA LYS A 286 6.72 18.60 9.94
C LYS A 286 7.58 19.78 10.39
N ASP A 287 8.38 20.34 9.49
CA ASP A 287 9.22 21.51 9.79
C ASP A 287 8.38 22.70 10.25
N ILE A 288 7.29 23.01 9.53
CA ILE A 288 6.36 24.07 9.93
C ILE A 288 5.74 23.75 11.28
N ILE A 289 5.14 22.56 11.44
CA ILE A 289 4.47 22.18 12.68
C ILE A 289 5.43 22.21 13.86
N ASN A 290 6.70 21.82 13.70
CA ASN A 290 7.70 21.89 14.76
C ASN A 290 8.17 23.31 15.08
N SER A 291 8.06 24.24 14.12
CA SER A 291 8.39 25.66 14.31
C SER A 291 7.30 26.47 15.03
N LEU A 292 6.07 25.94 15.11
CA LEU A 292 4.94 26.63 15.73
C LEU A 292 5.06 26.74 17.25
#